data_AF-A0A7W0I8T1-F1
#
_entry.id   AF-A0A7W0I8T1-F1
#
_cell.length_a   1.000
_cell.length_b   1.000
_cell.length_c   1.000
_cell.angle_alpha   90.00
_cell.angle_beta   90.00
_cell.angle_gamma   90.00
#
_symmetry.space_group_name_H-M   'P 1'
#
loop_
_entity.id
_entity.type
_entity.pdbx_description
1 polymer ?
#
loop_
_entity_poly.entity_id
_entity_poly.type
_entity_poly.pdbx_seq_one_letter_code
_entity_poly.pdbx_strand_id
1 'polypeptide(L)'
;MGLAGAAHQALGRHQRAQQLTASALDLLDPRFERNRVYYTVQRAQALLGGGDIEHAVAEAGQAVAIAGRVQSDRIRGKLDDLRHQMRRRAHVPAAADFLEQTRQTGA
;
A
#
# COMPACT_ATOMS: atom_id res chain seq x y z
N MET A 1 12.02 -11.32 -3.55
CA MET A 1 10.58 -11.42 -3.88
C MET A 1 9.85 -10.07 -3.82
N GLY A 2 9.89 -9.32 -2.72
CA GLY A 2 9.14 -8.03 -2.66
C GLY A 2 9.66 -6.89 -3.55
N LEU A 3 10.98 -6.76 -3.77
CA LEU A 3 11.53 -5.80 -4.76
C LEU A 3 11.18 -6.15 -6.21
N ALA A 4 11.04 -7.45 -6.53
CA ALA A 4 10.53 -7.88 -7.82
C ALA A 4 9.07 -7.45 -8.00
N GLY A 5 8.29 -7.42 -6.92
CA GLY A 5 6.94 -6.84 -6.91
C GLY A 5 6.93 -5.37 -7.36
N ALA A 6 7.85 -4.55 -6.84
CA ALA A 6 8.03 -3.15 -7.26
C ALA A 6 8.30 -3.02 -8.76
N ALA A 7 9.24 -3.84 -9.27
CA ALA A 7 9.62 -3.82 -10.68
C ALA A 7 8.45 -4.24 -11.59
N HIS A 8 7.70 -5.27 -11.20
CA HIS A 8 6.52 -5.69 -11.94
C HIS A 8 5.41 -4.63 -11.91
N GLN A 9 5.23 -3.91 -10.79
CA GLN A 9 4.27 -2.80 -10.71
C GLN A 9 4.66 -1.66 -11.65
N ALA A 10 5.94 -1.27 -11.69
CA ALA A 10 6.44 -0.25 -12.61
C ALA A 10 6.24 -0.63 -14.09
N LEU A 11 6.23 -1.93 -14.40
CA LEU A 11 5.95 -2.46 -15.73
C LEU A 11 4.45 -2.69 -16.02
N GLY A 12 3.55 -2.24 -15.14
CA GLY A 12 2.09 -2.44 -15.30
C GLY A 12 1.61 -3.88 -15.07
N ARG A 13 2.48 -4.78 -14.59
CA ARG A 13 2.16 -6.19 -14.34
C ARG A 13 1.55 -6.38 -12.95
N HIS A 14 0.39 -5.77 -12.74
CA HIS A 14 -0.26 -5.63 -11.44
C HIS A 14 -0.53 -6.96 -10.74
N GLN A 15 -1.06 -7.96 -11.45
CA GLN A 15 -1.31 -9.30 -10.88
C GLN A 15 -0.02 -9.96 -10.38
N ARG A 16 1.08 -9.83 -11.13
CA ARG A 16 2.36 -10.40 -10.73
C ARG A 16 2.95 -9.67 -9.53
N ALA A 17 2.79 -8.34 -9.49
CA ALA A 17 3.20 -7.53 -8.35
C ALA A 17 2.44 -7.93 -7.07
N GLN A 18 1.11 -8.10 -7.16
CA GLN A 18 0.27 -8.56 -6.06
C GLN A 18 0.77 -9.90 -5.49
N GLN A 19 0.92 -10.92 -6.34
CA GLN A 19 1.41 -12.25 -5.93
C GLN A 19 2.76 -12.15 -5.20
N LEU A 20 3.72 -11.41 -5.76
CA LEU A 20 5.05 -11.29 -5.18
C LEU A 20 5.06 -10.54 -3.84
N THR A 21 4.21 -9.51 -3.70
CA THR A 21 4.06 -8.80 -2.42
C THR A 21 3.31 -9.63 -1.38
N ALA A 22 2.32 -10.43 -1.79
CA ALA A 22 1.61 -11.37 -0.92
C ALA A 22 2.58 -12.39 -0.32
N SER A 23 3.31 -13.11 -1.17
CA SER A 23 4.30 -14.09 -0.71
C SER A 23 5.40 -13.46 0.13
N ALA A 24 5.78 -12.20 -0.14
CA ALA A 24 6.74 -11.50 0.70
C ALA A 24 6.20 -11.21 2.10
N LEU A 25 4.91 -10.88 2.25
CA LEU A 25 4.27 -10.63 3.55
C LEU A 25 4.09 -11.91 4.37
N ASP A 26 3.79 -13.03 3.70
CA ASP A 26 3.61 -14.34 4.34
C ASP A 26 4.93 -14.89 4.91
N LEU A 27 6.03 -14.66 4.18
CA LEU A 27 7.37 -15.12 4.58
C LEU A 27 8.07 -14.17 5.56
N LEU A 28 7.58 -12.93 5.70
CA LEU A 28 8.23 -11.92 6.52
C LEU A 28 7.91 -12.16 8.00
N ASP A 29 8.95 -12.33 8.81
CA ASP A 29 8.81 -12.40 10.27
C ASP A 29 8.09 -11.13 10.80
N PRO A 30 7.08 -11.27 11.68
CA PRO A 30 6.32 -10.15 12.22
C PRO A 30 7.15 -9.02 12.83
N ARG A 31 8.35 -9.32 13.35
CA ARG A 31 9.25 -8.31 13.95
C ARG A 31 9.76 -7.26 12.96
N PHE A 32 9.70 -7.53 11.65
CA PHE A 32 10.17 -6.60 10.62
C PHE A 32 9.07 -5.61 10.18
N GLU A 33 8.53 -4.84 11.13
CA GLU A 33 7.40 -3.93 10.89
C GLU A 33 7.66 -2.96 9.73
N ARG A 34 8.86 -2.37 9.63
CA ARG A 34 9.23 -1.47 8.52
C ARG A 34 9.09 -2.13 7.14
N ASN A 35 9.56 -3.36 7.01
CA ASN A 35 9.47 -4.10 5.75
C ASN A 35 8.03 -4.52 5.47
N ARG A 36 7.26 -4.84 6.52
CA ARG A 36 5.85 -5.17 6.42
C ARG A 36 5.08 -3.99 5.84
N VAL A 37 5.23 -2.78 6.40
CA VAL A 37 4.60 -1.58 5.83
C VAL A 37 5.00 -1.38 4.37
N TYR A 38 6.30 -1.50 4.07
CA TYR A 38 6.80 -1.32 2.71
C TYR A 38 6.16 -2.29 1.69
N TYR A 39 5.98 -3.56 2.05
CA TYR A 39 5.33 -4.53 1.17
C TYR A 39 3.81 -4.38 1.12
N THR A 40 3.17 -4.00 2.23
CA THR A 40 1.73 -3.68 2.27
C THR A 40 1.40 -2.48 1.37
N VAL A 41 2.19 -1.40 1.42
CA VAL A 41 2.01 -0.25 0.52
C VAL A 41 2.15 -0.66 -0.94
N GLN A 42 3.16 -1.47 -1.29
CA GLN A 42 3.32 -1.94 -2.68
C GLN A 42 2.18 -2.84 -3.13
N ARG A 43 1.64 -3.69 -2.25
CA ARG A 43 0.48 -4.51 -2.55
C ARG A 43 -0.75 -3.64 -2.83
N ALA A 44 -0.98 -2.62 -2.01
CA ALA A 44 -2.05 -1.64 -2.25
C ALA A 44 -1.89 -0.91 -3.60
N GLN A 45 -0.67 -0.49 -3.95
CA GLN A 45 -0.39 0.13 -5.26
C GLN A 45 -0.65 -0.84 -6.42
N ALA A 46 -0.32 -2.12 -6.26
CA ALA A 46 -0.59 -3.14 -7.26
C ALA A 46 -2.10 -3.42 -7.42
N LEU A 47 -2.86 -3.47 -6.32
CA LEU A 47 -4.32 -3.57 -6.33
C LEU A 47 -4.98 -2.38 -7.02
N LEU A 48 -4.56 -1.15 -6.71
CA LEU A 48 -5.03 0.06 -7.41
C LEU A 48 -4.76 0.01 -8.92
N GLY A 49 -3.56 -0.43 -9.31
CA GLY A 49 -3.21 -0.57 -10.72
C GLY A 49 -4.02 -1.65 -11.42
N GLY A 50 -4.35 -2.74 -10.72
CA GLY A 50 -5.22 -3.82 -11.20
C GLY A 50 -6.71 -3.48 -11.21
N GLY A 51 -7.12 -2.32 -10.67
CA GLY A 51 -8.52 -1.89 -10.61
C GLY A 51 -9.29 -2.38 -9.38
N ASP A 52 -8.66 -3.13 -8.49
CA ASP A 52 -9.27 -3.63 -7.26
C ASP A 52 -9.13 -2.59 -6.13
N ILE A 53 -9.97 -1.56 -6.22
CA ILE A 53 -9.86 -0.36 -5.39
C ILE A 53 -10.24 -0.64 -3.93
N GLU A 54 -11.23 -1.49 -3.68
CA GLU A 54 -11.69 -1.81 -2.32
C GLU A 54 -10.61 -2.54 -1.51
N HIS A 55 -10.02 -3.59 -2.08
CA HIS A 55 -8.92 -4.29 -1.42
C HIS A 55 -7.68 -3.39 -1.30
N ALA A 56 -7.44 -2.50 -2.26
CA ALA A 56 -6.35 -1.55 -2.13
C ALA A 56 -6.54 -0.60 -0.95
N VAL A 57 -7.77 -0.13 -0.71
CA VAL A 57 -8.12 0.71 0.45
C VAL A 57 -7.90 -0.03 1.76
N ALA A 58 -8.34 -1.29 1.84
CA ALA A 58 -8.13 -2.11 3.03
C ALA A 58 -6.62 -2.25 3.36
N GLU A 59 -5.80 -2.56 2.35
CA GLU A 59 -4.35 -2.68 2.49
C GLU A 59 -3.69 -1.33 2.84
N ALA A 60 -4.18 -0.22 2.28
CA ALA A 60 -3.69 1.11 2.60
C ALA A 60 -3.98 1.48 4.07
N GLY A 61 -5.15 1.12 4.60
CA GLY A 61 -5.49 1.29 6.02
C GLY A 61 -4.56 0.51 6.93
N GLN A 62 -4.29 -0.76 6.60
CA GLN A 62 -3.31 -1.59 7.32
C GLN A 62 -1.92 -0.96 7.30
N ALA A 63 -1.47 -0.44 6.15
CA ALA A 63 -0.18 0.21 6.03
C ALA A 63 -0.07 1.45 6.93
N VAL A 64 -1.11 2.30 6.98
CA VAL A 64 -1.13 3.49 7.86
C VAL A 64 -1.09 3.09 9.34
N ALA A 65 -1.86 2.08 9.74
CA ALA A 65 -1.88 1.61 11.12
C ALA A 65 -0.52 1.09 11.61
N ILE A 66 0.21 0.36 10.76
CA ILE A 66 1.55 -0.13 11.09
C ILE A 66 2.58 1.01 11.00
N ALA A 67 2.42 1.94 10.04
CA ALA A 67 3.31 3.08 9.87
C ALA A 67 3.36 3.99 11.10
N GLY A 68 2.24 4.14 11.82
CA GLY A 68 2.20 4.88 13.09
C GLY A 68 3.15 4.37 14.17
N ARG A 69 3.65 3.12 14.04
CA ARG A 69 4.59 2.50 14.98
C ARG A 69 6.06 2.60 14.55
N VAL A 70 6.33 3.04 13.31
CA VAL A 70 7.69 3.04 12.76
C VAL A 70 8.11 4.44 12.30
N GLN A 71 9.25 4.93 12.80
CA GLN A 71 9.85 6.17 12.29
C GLN A 71 10.68 5.86 11.04
N SER A 72 10.17 6.23 9.85
CA SER A 72 10.88 6.09 8.58
C SER A 72 10.34 7.04 7.50
N ASP A 73 11.20 7.95 7.03
CA ASP A 73 10.85 8.90 5.96
C ASP A 73 10.53 8.22 4.63
N ARG A 74 11.22 7.11 4.32
CA ARG A 74 10.95 6.30 3.14
C ARG A 74 9.52 5.74 3.15
N ILE A 75 9.05 5.29 4.30
CA ILE A 75 7.69 4.76 4.46
C ILE A 75 6.66 5.89 4.30
N ARG A 76 6.92 7.06 4.90
CA ARG A 76 6.07 8.24 4.74
C ARG A 76 5.92 8.64 3.27
N GLY A 77 7.03 8.77 2.54
CA GLY A 77 6.99 9.09 1.11
C GLY A 77 6.21 8.06 0.28
N LYS A 78 6.32 6.77 0.63
CA LYS A 78 5.53 5.72 -0.04
C LYS A 78 4.03 5.78 0.26
N LEU A 79 3.65 6.17 1.48
CA LEU A 79 2.26 6.42 1.84
C LEU A 79 1.72 7.67 1.15
N ASP A 80 2.53 8.72 1.00
CA ASP A 80 2.17 9.92 0.25
C ASP A 80 1.90 9.60 -1.22
N ASP A 81 2.77 8.82 -1.86
CA ASP A 81 2.57 8.33 -3.22
C ASP A 81 1.26 7.56 -3.34
N LEU A 82 0.97 6.66 -2.40
CA LEU A 82 -0.26 5.85 -2.39
C LEU A 82 -1.49 6.74 -2.22
N ARG A 83 -1.47 7.72 -1.30
CA ARG A 83 -2.56 8.69 -1.13
C ARG A 83 -2.79 9.51 -2.40
N HIS A 84 -1.71 9.96 -3.04
CA HIS A 84 -1.82 10.69 -4.30
C HIS A 84 -2.44 9.82 -5.41
N GLN A 85 -2.08 8.53 -5.49
CA GLN A 85 -2.71 7.58 -6.42
C GLN A 85 -4.20 7.38 -6.11
N MET A 86 -4.59 7.27 -4.84
CA MET A 86 -5.99 7.12 -4.42
C MET A 86 -6.84 8.35 -4.68
N ARG A 87 -6.28 9.57 -4.57
CA ARG A 87 -7.00 10.81 -4.90
C ARG A 87 -7.50 10.82 -6.35
N ARG A 88 -6.75 10.22 -7.28
CA ARG A 88 -7.19 10.06 -8.68
C ARG A 88 -8.36 9.09 -8.84
N ARG A 89 -8.65 8.30 -7.81
CA ARG A 89 -9.76 7.32 -7.72
C ARG A 89 -10.82 7.73 -6.70
N ALA A 90 -10.83 9.00 -6.27
CA ALA A 90 -11.78 9.50 -5.27
C ALA A 90 -13.26 9.49 -5.70
N HIS A 91 -13.56 9.17 -6.97
CA HIS A 91 -14.93 8.90 -7.42
C HIS A 91 -15.48 7.57 -6.88
N VAL A 92 -14.62 6.66 -6.41
CA VAL A 92 -15.03 5.43 -5.73
C VAL A 92 -15.22 5.73 -4.24
N PRO A 93 -16.39 5.45 -3.65
CA PRO A 93 -16.69 5.76 -2.24
C PRO A 93 -15.63 5.26 -1.26
N ALA A 94 -15.20 4.00 -1.39
CA ALA A 94 -14.18 3.43 -0.51
C ALA A 94 -12.86 4.24 -0.51
N ALA A 95 -12.44 4.76 -1.66
CA ALA A 95 -11.24 5.58 -1.75
C ALA A 95 -11.44 6.98 -1.14
N ALA A 96 -12.63 7.56 -1.30
CA ALA A 96 -12.98 8.85 -0.69
C ALA A 96 -13.01 8.74 0.84
N ASP A 97 -13.65 7.71 1.38
CA ASP A 97 -13.77 7.46 2.82
C ASP A 97 -12.38 7.29 3.46
N PHE A 98 -11.50 6.50 2.81
CA PHE A 98 -10.13 6.32 3.27
C PHE A 98 -9.33 7.63 3.31
N LEU A 99 -9.47 8.46 2.27
CA LEU A 99 -8.77 9.75 2.20
C LEU A 99 -9.26 10.71 3.30
N GLU A 100 -10.54 10.68 3.63
CA GLU A 100 -11.11 11.49 4.71
C GLU A 100 -10.63 10.98 6.09
N GLN A 101 -10.68 9.67 6.33
CA GLN A 101 -10.22 9.05 7.58
C GLN A 101 -8.73 9.33 7.85
N THR A 102 -7.90 9.20 6.82
CA THR A 102 -6.45 9.44 6.97
C THR A 102 -6.10 10.92 7.08
N ARG A 103 -6.92 11.83 6.54
CA ARG A 103 -6.78 13.27 6.77
C ARG A 103 -7.03 13.63 8.23
N GLN A 104 -8.03 13.03 8.86
CA GLN A 104 -8.40 13.31 10.26
C GLN A 104 -7.40 12.71 11.26
N THR A 105 -6.72 11.63 10.89
CA THR A 105 -5.80 10.90 11.77
C THR A 105 -4.39 11.50 11.81
N GLY A 106 -4.06 12.49 10.96
CA GLY A 106 -2.78 13.20 11.02
C GLY A 106 -1.54 12.32 10.79
N ALA A 107 -1.69 11.25 9.99
CA ALA A 107 -0.59 10.40 9.53
C ALA A 107 -0.13 10.79 8.11
#